data_AF-A0A925C0N5-F1
#
_entry.id   AF-A0A925C0N5-F1
#
_cell.length_a   1.000
_cell.length_b   1.000
_cell.length_c   1.000
_cell.angle_alpha   90.00
_cell.angle_beta   90.00
_cell.angle_gamma   90.00
#
_symmetry.space_group_name_H-M   'P 1'
#
loop_
_entity.id
_entity.type
_entity.pdbx_description
1 polymer ?
#
loop_
_entity_poly.entity_id
_entity_poly.type
_entity_poly.pdbx_seq_one_letter_code
_entity_poly.pdbx_strand_id
1 'polypeptide(L)'
;LDKEIFNMYIRYVGKETVKTKYGKFRAIKFKPLLVKGTIFEGGEKMTVWVSDDPNHVPVRIESPISVGSVKVDMIGFNGRRHPLSSLISVR
;
A
#
# COMPACT_ATOMS: atom_id res chain seq x y z
N LEU A 1 -7.01 -3.77 25.96
CA LEU A 1 -6.69 -2.95 24.77
C LEU A 1 -6.17 -1.64 25.31
N ASP A 2 -4.85 -1.57 25.43
CA ASP A 2 -4.16 -0.55 26.21
C ASP A 2 -4.21 0.82 25.53
N LYS A 3 -4.41 1.87 26.34
CA LYS A 3 -4.57 3.27 25.94
C LYS A 3 -3.22 3.92 25.62
N GLU A 4 -2.39 3.27 24.82
CA GLU A 4 -1.09 3.82 24.43
C GLU A 4 -1.24 4.70 23.18
N ILE A 5 -0.77 5.94 23.28
CA ILE A 5 -0.70 6.89 22.15
C ILE A 5 0.59 6.59 21.40
N PHE A 6 0.46 6.08 20.18
CA PHE A 6 1.60 5.84 19.30
C PHE A 6 1.75 6.96 18.28
N ASN A 7 2.94 7.56 18.23
CA ASN A 7 3.32 8.50 17.19
C ASN A 7 3.55 7.74 15.87
N MET A 8 2.49 7.59 15.08
CA MET A 8 2.58 7.02 13.73
C MET A 8 2.98 8.11 12.73
N TYR A 9 3.93 7.79 11.86
CA TYR A 9 4.26 8.62 10.70
C TYR A 9 4.23 7.80 9.42
N ILE A 10 4.00 8.48 8.30
CA ILE A 10 4.05 7.90 6.96
C ILE A 10 5.20 8.58 6.21
N ARG A 11 6.15 7.79 5.75
CA ARG A 11 7.25 8.25 4.92
C ARG A 11 6.91 8.09 3.45
N TYR A 12 6.85 9.20 2.71
CA TYR A 12 6.83 9.17 1.25
C TYR A 12 8.18 8.69 0.71
N VAL A 13 8.17 7.69 -0.17
CA VAL A 13 9.38 7.11 -0.78
C VAL A 13 9.58 7.63 -2.19
N GLY A 14 8.50 7.77 -2.96
CA GLY A 14 8.58 8.20 -4.36
C GLY A 14 7.41 7.71 -5.20
N LYS A 15 7.52 7.89 -6.52
CA LYS A 15 6.59 7.36 -7.51
C LYS A 15 7.26 6.28 -8.34
N GLU A 16 6.58 5.16 -8.55
CA GLU A 16 7.08 4.08 -9.40
C GLU A 16 5.93 3.33 -10.09
N THR A 17 6.26 2.59 -11.17
CA THR A 17 5.29 1.71 -11.82
C THR A 17 5.27 0.35 -11.13
N VAL A 18 4.13 -0.03 -10.59
CA VAL A 18 3.94 -1.32 -9.90
C VAL A 18 3.06 -2.26 -10.72
N LYS A 19 3.51 -3.51 -10.87
CA LYS A 19 2.74 -4.58 -11.52
C LYS A 19 1.97 -5.37 -10.46
N THR A 20 0.65 -5.24 -10.44
CA THR A 20 -0.26 -5.97 -9.55
C THR A 20 -0.90 -7.16 -10.28
N LYS A 21 -1.73 -7.94 -9.58
CA LYS A 21 -2.53 -9.00 -10.23
C LYS A 21 -3.56 -8.44 -11.22
N TYR A 22 -4.11 -7.25 -10.96
CA TYR A 22 -5.07 -6.60 -11.84
C TYR A 22 -4.42 -5.93 -13.07
N GLY A 23 -3.25 -5.30 -12.90
CA GLY A 23 -2.64 -4.54 -13.98
C GLY A 23 -1.36 -3.82 -13.58
N LYS A 24 -0.85 -2.97 -14.47
CA LYS A 24 0.27 -2.07 -14.20
C LYS A 24 -0.25 -0.68 -13.84
N PHE A 25 0.26 -0.11 -12.76
CA PHE A 25 -0.17 1.20 -12.25
C PHE A 25 1.02 2.11 -12.06
N ARG A 26 0.86 3.40 -12.38
CA ARG A 26 1.68 4.47 -11.80
C ARG A 26 1.25 4.64 -10.35
N ALA A 27 2.17 4.49 -9.41
CA ALA A 27 1.82 4.48 -8.00
C ALA A 27 2.78 5.34 -7.16
N ILE A 28 2.22 5.96 -6.14
CA ILE A 28 2.94 6.59 -5.04
C ILE A 28 3.25 5.52 -3.99
N LYS A 29 4.53 5.41 -3.65
CA LYS A 29 5.05 4.47 -2.65
C LYS A 29 5.28 5.19 -1.33
N PHE A 30 4.74 4.62 -0.26
CA PHE A 30 5.03 5.09 1.10
C PHE A 30 5.24 3.93 2.07
N LYS A 31 5.90 4.26 3.19
CA LYS A 31 6.20 3.36 4.28
C LYS A 31 5.62 3.92 5.58
N PRO A 32 4.54 3.32 6.12
CA PRO A 32 4.09 3.66 7.45
C PRO A 32 5.04 3.10 8.51
N LEU A 33 5.22 3.83 9.62
CA LEU A 33 5.79 3.25 10.83
C LEU A 33 4.74 2.35 11.48
N LEU A 34 5.04 1.05 11.56
CA LEU A 34 4.22 0.10 12.29
C LEU A 34 4.69 -0.07 13.73
N VAL A 35 3.73 -0.07 14.64
CA VAL A 35 3.95 -0.56 16.01
C VAL A 35 4.12 -2.07 15.94
N LYS A 36 5.16 -2.59 16.59
CA LYS A 36 5.40 -4.04 16.66
C LYS A 36 4.21 -4.71 17.35
N GLY A 37 3.55 -5.61 16.63
CA GLY A 37 2.45 -6.41 17.15
C GLY A 37 2.82 -7.88 17.24
N THR A 38 1.82 -8.73 17.43
CA THR A 38 1.95 -10.19 17.37
C THR A 38 2.14 -10.72 15.95
N ILE A 39 1.58 -10.03 14.95
CA ILE A 39 1.54 -10.46 13.54
C ILE A 39 2.52 -9.68 12.67
N PHE A 40 2.60 -8.36 12.87
CA PHE A 40 3.44 -7.48 12.07
C PHE A 40 4.75 -7.19 12.78
N GLU A 41 5.85 -7.37 12.05
CA GLU A 41 7.14 -6.87 12.49
C GLU A 41 7.08 -5.34 12.53
N GLY A 42 7.38 -4.75 13.68
CA GLY A 42 7.41 -3.29 13.84
C GLY A 42 8.49 -2.62 13.00
N GLY A 43 8.35 -1.31 12.82
CA GLY A 43 9.24 -0.47 12.01
C GLY A 43 8.65 -0.06 10.65
N GLU A 44 9.48 0.50 9.77
CA GLU A 44 9.10 0.94 8.40
C GLU A 44 9.16 -0.20 7.35
N LYS A 45 8.73 -1.39 7.74
CA LYS A 45 8.88 -2.58 6.89
C LYS A 45 7.71 -2.79 5.94
N MET A 46 6.54 -2.28 6.26
CA MET A 46 5.39 -2.29 5.35
C MET A 46 5.58 -1.25 4.26
N THR A 47 5.24 -1.65 3.03
CA THR A 47 5.23 -0.78 1.87
C THR A 47 3.83 -0.77 1.29
N VAL A 48 3.30 0.42 1.04
CA VAL A 48 1.99 0.61 0.43
C VAL A 48 2.19 1.39 -0.86
N TRP A 49 1.56 0.89 -1.91
CA TRP A 49 1.46 1.54 -3.20
C TRP A 49 0.04 2.00 -3.40
N VAL A 50 -0.12 3.29 -3.65
CA VAL A 50 -1.39 3.93 -3.94
C VAL A 50 -1.35 4.48 -5.36
N SER A 51 -2.48 4.44 -6.08
CA SER A 51 -2.58 5.01 -7.42
C SER A 51 -2.13 6.46 -7.47
N ASP A 52 -1.30 6.79 -8.45
CA ASP A 52 -0.94 8.18 -8.76
C ASP A 52 -2.03 8.82 -9.62
N ASP A 53 -3.21 8.99 -9.02
CA ASP A 53 -4.37 9.68 -9.58
C ASP A 53 -5.26 10.26 -8.46
N PRO A 54 -6.26 11.10 -8.78
CA PRO A 54 -7.08 11.76 -7.75
C PRO A 54 -7.86 10.82 -6.83
N ASN A 55 -7.99 9.52 -7.15
CA ASN A 55 -8.66 8.58 -6.27
C ASN A 55 -7.75 8.06 -5.16
N HIS A 56 -6.43 8.08 -5.33
CA HIS A 56 -5.44 7.58 -4.37
C HIS A 56 -5.83 6.22 -3.75
N VAL A 57 -6.17 5.25 -4.61
CA VAL A 57 -6.58 3.91 -4.18
C VAL A 57 -5.36 3.03 -3.91
N PRO A 58 -5.30 2.29 -2.79
CA PRO A 58 -4.28 1.27 -2.57
C PRO A 58 -4.33 0.19 -3.66
N VAL A 59 -3.25 0.07 -4.43
CA VAL A 59 -3.12 -0.92 -5.52
C VAL A 59 -2.30 -2.14 -5.10
N ARG A 60 -1.38 -1.97 -4.15
CA ARG A 60 -0.61 -3.05 -3.52
C ARG A 60 -0.23 -2.70 -2.09
N ILE A 61 -0.22 -3.70 -1.22
CA ILE A 61 0.38 -3.64 0.12
C ILE A 61 1.31 -4.83 0.27
N GLU A 62 2.50 -4.60 0.79
CA GLU A 62 3.46 -5.65 1.11
C GLU A 62 4.00 -5.41 2.51
N SER A 63 3.96 -6.43 3.36
CA SER A 63 4.55 -6.37 4.70
C SER A 63 5.22 -7.70 5.03
N PRO A 64 6.44 -7.69 5.57
CA PRO A 64 6.95 -8.87 6.25
C PRO A 64 6.10 -9.14 7.49
N ILE A 65 5.98 -10.42 7.79
CA ILE A 65 5.40 -10.96 9.02
C ILE A 65 6.44 -11.89 9.65
N SER A 66 6.21 -12.36 10.88
CA SER A 66 7.17 -13.18 11.62
C SER A 66 7.71 -14.38 10.83
N VAL A 67 6.91 -14.95 9.92
CA VAL A 67 7.35 -15.99 8.98
C VAL A 67 6.86 -15.65 7.57
N GLY A 68 7.75 -15.08 6.76
CA GLY A 68 7.49 -14.76 5.35
C GLY A 68 6.98 -13.33 5.12
N SER A 69 6.12 -13.16 4.11
CA SER A 69 5.55 -11.86 3.76
C SER A 69 4.10 -11.99 3.32
N VAL A 70 3.32 -10.96 3.62
CA VAL A 70 1.97 -10.79 3.12
C VAL A 70 2.01 -9.80 1.96
N LYS A 71 1.42 -10.21 0.84
CA LYS A 71 1.28 -9.38 -0.35
C LYS A 71 -0.17 -9.31 -0.78
N VAL A 72 -0.75 -8.13 -0.70
CA VAL A 72 -2.13 -7.84 -1.10
C VAL A 72 -2.09 -7.05 -2.39
N ASP A 73 -2.79 -7.53 -3.41
CA ASP A 73 -2.95 -6.86 -4.69
C ASP A 73 -4.41 -6.49 -4.90
N MET A 74 -4.66 -5.31 -5.46
CA MET A 74 -5.98 -4.99 -6.02
C MET A 74 -6.35 -6.04 -7.07
N ILE A 75 -7.59 -6.54 -6.98
CA ILE A 75 -8.19 -7.48 -7.94
C ILE A 75 -9.41 -6.89 -8.68
N GLY A 76 -9.89 -5.74 -8.24
CA GLY A 76 -11.03 -5.03 -8.83
C GLY A 76 -11.32 -3.74 -8.05
N PHE A 77 -12.18 -2.92 -8.62
CA PHE A 77 -12.67 -1.68 -8.02
C PHE A 77 -14.10 -1.41 -8.52
N ASN A 78 -14.90 -0.67 -7.74
CA ASN A 78 -16.14 -0.06 -8.21
C ASN A 78 -16.31 1.34 -7.58
N GLY A 79 -17.36 2.07 -7.95
CA GLY A 79 -17.81 3.24 -7.19
C GLY A 79 -16.82 4.41 -7.09
N ARG A 80 -15.95 4.59 -8.09
CA ARG A 80 -14.91 5.63 -8.05
C ARG A 80 -15.46 6.99 -8.46
N ARG A 81 -14.97 8.04 -7.78
CA ARG A 81 -15.31 9.44 -8.08
C ARG A 81 -14.62 9.96 -9.35
N HIS A 82 -13.40 9.49 -9.63
CA HIS A 82 -12.61 9.93 -10.80
C HIS A 82 -12.19 8.75 -11.68
N PRO A 83 -11.89 8.98 -12.98
CA PRO A 83 -11.24 7.99 -13.82
C PRO A 83 -9.90 7.53 -13.21
N LEU A 84 -9.59 6.24 -13.37
CA LEU A 84 -8.34 5.66 -12.87
C LEU A 84 -7.24 5.83 -13.91
N SER A 85 -6.76 7.07 -14.02
CA SER A 85 -5.72 7.47 -14.97
C SER A 85 -4.32 6.96 -14.62
N SER A 86 -4.15 6.38 -13.43
CA SER A 86 -2.93 5.69 -13.03
C SER A 86 -2.75 4.32 -13.69
N LEU A 87 -3.83 3.69 -14.18
CA LEU A 87 -3.79 2.37 -14.82
C LEU A 87 -3.16 2.46 -16.20
N ILE A 88 -2.03 1.80 -16.37
CA ILE A 88 -1.26 1.76 -17.63
C ILE A 88 -1.77 0.62 -18.53
N SER A 89 -1.99 -0.56 -17.95
CA SER A 89 -2.47 -1.73 -18.69
C SER A 89 -3.16 -2.72 -17.76
N VAL A 90 -4.23 -3.35 -18.21
CA VAL A 90 -4.87 -4.51 -17.54
C VAL A 90 -4.04 -5.77 -17.81
N ARG A 91 -4.05 -6.72 -16.88
CA ARG A 91 -3.40 -8.03 -17.05
C ARG A 91 -4.29 -9.01 -17.80
#